data_AF-A0A935WCK9-F1
#
_entry.id   AF-A0A935WCK9-F1
#
_cell.length_a   1.000
_cell.length_b   1.000
_cell.length_c   1.000
_cell.angle_alpha   90.00
_cell.angle_beta   90.00
_cell.angle_gamma   90.00
#
_symmetry.space_group_name_H-M   'P 1'
#
loop_
_entity.id
_entity.type
_entity.pdbx_description
1 polymer ?
#
loop_
_entity_poly.entity_id
_entity_poly.type
_entity_poly.pdbx_seq_one_letter_code
_entity_poly.pdbx_strand_id
1 'polypeptide(L)'
;MKTALPFPLPEPEHEDDAIRVADALAEAMLHGPRAAVATARGFSDHELRLGLDFVASVLEVASSSARAISTVLVERGPSGGRPTLH
;
A
#
# COMPACT_ATOMS: atom_id res chain seq x y z
N MET A 1 10.09 -20.99 5.18
CA MET A 1 10.82 -19.75 4.83
C MET A 1 9.95 -18.60 5.27
N LYS A 2 10.33 -17.89 6.34
CA LYS A 2 9.58 -16.73 6.85
C LYS A 2 9.99 -15.55 5.97
N THR A 3 9.17 -15.20 4.98
CA THR A 3 9.28 -13.92 4.27
C THR A 3 9.05 -12.84 5.31
N ALA A 4 10.13 -12.31 5.88
CA ALA A 4 10.06 -11.08 6.63
C ALA A 4 9.56 -10.02 5.64
N LEU A 5 8.42 -9.41 5.95
CA LEU A 5 7.99 -8.21 5.24
C LEU A 5 9.14 -7.20 5.37
N PRO A 6 9.53 -6.51 4.29
CA PRO A 6 10.65 -5.57 4.30
C PRO A 6 10.42 -4.40 5.27
N PHE A 7 9.18 -4.22 5.73
CA PHE A 7 8.78 -3.25 6.73
C PHE A 7 8.05 -3.96 7.88
N PRO A 8 8.38 -3.66 9.15
CA PRO A 8 7.62 -4.18 10.27
C PRO A 8 6.19 -3.65 10.17
N LEU A 9 5.21 -4.54 10.33
CA LEU A 9 3.84 -4.09 10.60
C LEU A 9 3.87 -3.25 11.88
N PRO A 10 3.10 -2.16 11.96
CA PRO A 10 3.01 -1.40 13.20
C PRO A 10 2.61 -2.35 14.33
N GLU A 11 3.24 -2.19 15.50
CA GLU A 11 2.82 -2.91 16.70
C GLU A 11 1.34 -2.59 16.99
N PRO A 12 0.55 -3.54 17.52
CA PRO A 12 -0.90 -3.36 17.68
C PRO A 12 -1.30 -2.13 18.50
N GLU A 13 -0.42 -1.73 19.43
CA GLU A 13 -0.58 -0.56 20.29
C GLU A 13 -0.46 0.80 19.56
N HIS A 14 0.04 0.79 18.32
CA HIS A 14 0.29 1.99 17.52
C HIS A 14 -0.44 1.97 16.16
N GLU A 15 -1.27 0.96 15.91
CA GLU A 15 -2.02 0.81 14.66
C GLU A 15 -2.97 1.99 14.41
N ASP A 16 -3.69 2.43 15.45
CA ASP A 16 -4.63 3.55 15.36
C ASP A 16 -3.92 4.87 15.00
N ASP A 17 -2.74 5.12 15.56
CA ASP A 17 -1.94 6.31 15.26
C ASP A 17 -1.37 6.24 13.84
N ALA A 18 -0.89 5.07 13.41
CA ALA A 18 -0.39 4.87 12.06
C ALA A 18 -1.48 5.12 11.00
N ILE A 19 -2.68 4.56 11.20
CA ILE A 19 -3.84 4.76 10.31
C ILE A 19 -4.25 6.23 10.29
N ARG A 20 -4.40 6.85 11.46
CA ARG A 20 -4.82 8.26 11.58
C ARG A 20 -3.86 9.21 10.87
N VAL A 21 -2.55 9.01 11.04
CA VAL A 21 -1.54 9.85 10.38
C VAL A 21 -1.54 9.60 8.87
N ALA A 22 -1.59 8.35 8.44
CA ALA A 22 -1.66 7.99 7.03
C ALA A 22 -2.88 8.61 6.32
N ASP A 23 -4.06 8.54 6.95
CA ASP A 23 -5.30 9.09 6.42
C ASP A 23 -5.26 10.62 6.33
N ALA A 24 -4.79 11.30 7.39
CA ALA A 24 -4.64 12.75 7.40
C ALA A 24 -3.66 13.25 6.32
N LEU A 25 -2.56 12.52 6.11
CA LEU A 25 -1.60 12.83 5.04
C LEU A 25 -2.20 12.57 3.65
N ALA A 26 -2.93 11.47 3.46
CA ALA A 26 -3.60 11.15 2.21
C ALA A 26 -4.64 12.22 1.83
N GLU A 27 -5.47 12.64 2.79
CA GLU A 27 -6.45 13.72 2.61
C GLU A 27 -5.76 15.06 2.28
N ALA A 28 -4.68 15.39 2.99
CA ALA A 28 -3.93 16.60 2.71
C ALA A 28 -3.26 16.58 1.32
N MET A 29 -2.86 15.42 0.82
CA MET A 29 -2.29 15.27 -0.52
C MET A 29 -3.30 15.60 -1.63
N LEU A 30 -4.61 15.40 -1.41
CA LEU A 30 -5.66 15.84 -2.35
C LEU A 30 -5.66 17.36 -2.56
N HIS A 31 -5.16 18.10 -1.58
CA HIS A 31 -5.04 19.56 -1.60
C HIS A 31 -3.64 20.04 -2.05
N GLY A 32 -2.78 19.10 -2.45
CA GLY A 32 -1.47 19.35 -3.01
C GLY A 32 -0.33 19.30 -1.99
N PRO A 33 0.93 19.36 -2.48
CA PRO A 33 2.11 19.04 -1.68
C PRO A 33 2.37 20.03 -0.54
N ARG A 34 1.98 21.31 -0.69
CA ARG A 34 2.12 22.29 0.39
C ARG A 34 1.18 22.01 1.56
N ALA A 35 -0.04 21.56 1.28
CA ALA A 35 -1.01 21.19 2.31
C ALA A 35 -0.52 19.95 3.06
N ALA A 36 -0.03 18.94 2.35
CA ALA A 36 0.58 17.77 2.97
C ALA A 36 1.77 18.11 3.89
N VAL A 37 2.66 19.02 3.48
CA VAL A 37 3.77 19.48 4.34
C VAL A 37 3.26 20.26 5.55
N ALA A 38 2.23 21.08 5.40
CA ALA A 38 1.63 21.81 6.52
C ALA A 38 0.98 20.85 7.52
N THR A 39 0.26 19.84 7.05
CA THR A 39 -0.33 18.78 7.87
C THR A 39 0.74 17.95 8.57
N ALA A 40 1.80 17.55 7.86
CA ALA A 40 2.90 16.77 8.43
C ALA A 40 3.60 17.48 9.61
N ARG A 41 3.69 18.81 9.58
CA ARG A 41 4.24 19.62 10.68
C ARG A 41 3.41 19.57 11.98
N GLY A 42 2.18 19.08 11.91
CA GLY A 42 1.30 18.90 13.07
C GLY A 42 1.54 17.59 13.84
N PHE A 43 2.38 16.69 13.32
CA PHE A 43 2.68 15.40 13.94
C PHE A 43 4.11 15.37 14.49
N SER A 44 4.33 14.52 15.49
CA SER A 44 5.67 14.20 15.95
C SER A 44 6.42 13.32 14.94
N ASP A 45 7.76 13.33 15.01
CA ASP A 45 8.59 12.46 14.17
C ASP A 45 8.26 10.97 14.33
N HIS A 46 7.81 10.56 15.53
CA HIS A 46 7.41 9.18 15.79
C HIS A 46 6.10 8.82 15.08
N GLU A 47 5.07 9.66 15.22
CA GLU A 47 3.79 9.50 14.51
C GLU A 47 3.98 9.50 12.99
N LEU A 48 4.83 10.39 12.46
CA LEU A 48 5.15 10.42 11.04
C LEU A 48 5.80 9.11 10.56
N ARG A 49 6.71 8.53 11.34
CA ARG A 49 7.31 7.24 11.00
C ARG A 49 6.27 6.13 10.97
N LEU A 50 5.42 6.04 12.00
CA LEU A 50 4.34 5.05 12.06
C LEU A 50 3.42 5.15 10.85
N GLY A 51 2.95 6.37 10.52
CA GLY A 51 2.07 6.59 9.37
C GLY A 51 2.74 6.27 8.03
N LEU A 52 4.01 6.64 7.85
CA LEU A 52 4.75 6.36 6.62
C LEU A 52 5.05 4.86 6.44
N ASP A 53 5.40 4.15 7.51
CA ASP A 53 5.63 2.70 7.48
C ASP A 53 4.34 1.94 7.15
N PHE A 54 3.20 2.42 7.67
CA PHE A 54 1.89 1.89 7.30
C PHE A 54 1.56 2.12 5.82
N VAL A 55 1.75 3.34 5.30
CA VAL A 55 1.55 3.64 3.87
C VAL A 55 2.45 2.77 2.99
N ALA A 56 3.72 2.59 3.37
CA ALA A 56 4.65 1.73 2.65
C ALA A 56 4.14 0.28 2.57
N SER A 57 3.63 -0.25 3.69
CA SER A 57 3.05 -1.59 3.76
C SER A 57 1.81 -1.73 2.86
N VAL A 58 0.91 -0.74 2.86
CA VAL A 58 -0.27 -0.72 1.98
C VAL A 58 0.13 -0.71 0.50
N LEU A 59 1.13 0.11 0.13
CA LEU A 59 1.62 0.19 -1.24
C LEU A 59 2.28 -1.12 -1.71
N GLU A 60 2.97 -1.82 -0.82
CA GLU A 60 3.53 -3.14 -1.11
C GLU A 60 2.42 -4.17 -1.39
N VAL A 61 1.41 -4.23 -0.52
CA VAL A 61 0.26 -5.13 -0.70
C VAL A 61 -0.48 -4.81 -2.01
N ALA A 62 -0.69 -3.54 -2.31
CA ALA A 62 -1.30 -3.09 -3.56
C ALA A 62 -0.45 -3.49 -4.78
N SER A 63 0.87 -3.30 -4.73
CA SER A 63 1.77 -3.69 -5.81
C SER A 63 1.80 -5.21 -6.02
N SER A 64 1.81 -5.99 -4.95
CA SER A 64 1.76 -7.46 -5.01
C SER A 64 0.44 -7.93 -5.63
N SER A 65 -0.67 -7.33 -5.19
CA SER A 65 -2.01 -7.61 -5.73
C SER A 65 -2.11 -7.28 -7.22
N ALA A 66 -1.57 -6.14 -7.65
CA ALA A 66 -1.54 -5.76 -9.06
C ALA A 66 -0.75 -6.75 -9.93
N ARG A 67 0.38 -7.25 -9.43
CA ARG A 67 1.18 -8.28 -10.11
C ARG A 67 0.40 -9.60 -10.22
N ALA A 68 -0.23 -10.04 -9.14
CA ALA A 68 -1.04 -11.26 -9.14
C ALA A 68 -2.20 -11.19 -10.15
N ILE A 69 -2.92 -10.06 -10.19
CA ILE A 69 -4.00 -9.82 -11.16
C ILE A 69 -3.46 -9.83 -12.59
N SER A 70 -2.31 -9.18 -12.84
CA SER A 70 -1.66 -9.18 -14.14
C SER A 70 -1.32 -10.60 -14.61
N THR A 71 -0.80 -11.46 -13.74
CA THR A 71 -0.51 -12.86 -14.07
C THR A 71 -1.78 -13.62 -14.48
N VAL A 72 -2.87 -13.47 -13.72
CA VAL A 72 -4.16 -14.10 -14.03
C VAL A 72 -4.71 -13.61 -15.37
N LEU A 73 -4.59 -12.32 -15.69
CA LEU A 73 -5.04 -11.78 -16.97
C LEU A 73 -4.21 -12.31 -18.14
N VAL A 74 -2.90 -12.49 -17.97
CA VAL A 74 -2.02 -13.08 -18.98
C VAL A 74 -2.36 -14.55 -19.22
N GLU A 75 -2.60 -15.34 -18.17
CA GLU A 75 -3.02 -16.74 -18.26
C GLU A 75 -4.38 -16.92 -18.97
N ARG A 76 -5.26 -15.91 -18.87
CA ARG A 76 -6.58 -15.87 -19.53
C ARG A 76 -6.56 -15.27 -20.94
N GLY A 77 -5.39 -14.89 -21.46
CA GLY A 77 -5.23 -14.42 -22.84
C GLY A 77 -5.62 -15.49 -23.89
N PRO A 78 -5.87 -15.11 -25.15
CA PRO A 78 -6.62 -15.89 -26.16
C PRO A 78 -5.97 -17.20 -26.68
N SER A 79 -5.03 -17.80 -25.95
CA SER A 79 -4.42 -19.09 -26.30
C SER A 79 -5.06 -20.29 -25.61
N GLY A 80 -6.08 -20.08 -24.77
CA GLY A 80 -6.84 -21.13 -24.10
C GLY A 80 -7.98 -21.71 -24.94
N GLY A 81 -7.66 -22.61 -25.89
CA GLY A 81 -8.58 -23.66 -26.34
C GLY A 81 -9.57 -23.33 -27.46
N ARG A 82 -9.15 -23.54 -28.72
CA ARG A 82 -10.08 -24.10 -29.74
C ARG A 82 -9.82 -25.61 -29.80
N PRO A 83 -10.73 -26.48 -29.37
CA PRO A 83 -10.63 -27.88 -29.70
C PRO A 83 -10.82 -28.02 -31.21
N THR A 84 -9.74 -28.31 -31.93
CA THR A 84 -9.81 -28.84 -33.29
C THR A 84 -10.41 -30.23 -33.20
N LEU A 85 -11.72 -30.32 -33.44
CA LEU A 85 -12.39 -31.58 -33.75
C LEU A 85 -11.84 -32.05 -35.10
N HIS A 86 -11.05 -33.12 -35.06
CA HIS A 86 -10.67 -33.94 -36.21
C HIS A 86 -11.53 -35.19 -36.23
#